data_AF-A0A2V7XK84-F1
#
_entry.id   AF-A0A2V7XK84-F1
#
_cell.length_a   1.000
_cell.length_b   1.000
_cell.length_c   1.000
_cell.angle_alpha   90.00
_cell.angle_beta   90.00
_cell.angle_gamma   90.00
#
_symmetry.space_group_name_H-M   'P 1'
#
loop_
_entity.id
_entity.type
_entity.pdbx_description
1 polymer ?
#
loop_
_entity_poly.entity_id
_entity_poly.type
_entity_poly.pdbx_seq_one_letter_code
_entity_poly.pdbx_strand_id
1 'polypeptide(L)'
;LDPVLEDPAAKELFFIFRDTTAGKQTYPAGRFLYSPMPKDGRVVLDFNKAYSPPCAFTSFATCPLPPRQNRLEVRIEAGEKRPAE
;
A
#
# COMPACT_ATOMS: atom_id res chain seq x y z
N LEU A 1 9.24 -6.56 0.81
CA LEU A 1 8.33 -5.45 1.15
C LEU A 1 8.74 -4.97 2.52
N ASP A 2 9.21 -3.74 2.60
CA ASP A 2 9.69 -3.14 3.84
C ASP A 2 8.55 -2.35 4.46
N PRO A 3 8.20 -2.60 5.74
CA PRO A 3 7.21 -1.82 6.45
C PRO A 3 7.80 -0.50 6.96
N VAL A 4 6.90 0.42 7.26
CA VAL A 4 7.14 1.62 8.05
C VAL A 4 6.35 1.48 9.35
N LEU A 5 6.92 1.95 10.46
CA LEU A 5 6.19 2.17 11.70
C LEU A 5 5.82 3.66 11.75
N GLU A 6 4.53 3.96 11.78
CA GLU A 6 4.05 5.34 11.82
C GLU A 6 4.20 5.97 13.21
N ASP A 7 4.22 5.13 14.25
CA ASP A 7 4.41 5.53 15.64
C ASP A 7 5.25 4.47 16.38
N PRO A 8 6.11 4.83 17.36
CA PRO A 8 6.86 3.88 18.16
C PRO A 8 6.01 2.84 18.91
N ALA A 9 4.75 3.17 19.24
CA ALA A 9 3.78 2.30 19.88
C ALA A 9 2.80 1.63 18.89
N ALA A 10 3.03 1.75 17.58
CA ALA A 10 2.19 1.16 16.54
C ALA A 10 1.96 -0.34 16.79
N LYS A 11 0.74 -0.80 16.54
CA LYS A 11 0.32 -2.20 16.67
C LYS A 11 0.22 -2.93 15.32
N GLU A 12 0.47 -2.20 14.25
CA GLU A 12 0.41 -2.68 12.88
C GLU A 12 1.62 -2.18 12.10
N LEU A 13 1.99 -2.95 11.08
CA LEU A 13 2.99 -2.61 10.10
C LEU A 13 2.30 -1.90 8.93
N PHE A 14 2.83 -0.74 8.54
CA PHE A 14 2.33 0.01 7.42
C PHE A 14 3.18 -0.26 6.18
N PHE A 15 2.55 -0.62 5.06
CA PHE A 15 3.22 -0.88 3.79
C PHE A 15 2.71 0.09 2.73
N ILE A 16 3.66 0.71 2.05
CA ILE A 16 3.42 1.47 0.83
C ILE A 16 4.02 0.67 -0.31
N PHE A 17 3.20 0.27 -1.27
CA PHE A 17 3.67 -0.55 -2.38
C PHE A 17 3.09 -0.08 -3.70
N ARG A 18 3.76 -0.46 -4.77
CA ARG A 18 3.26 -0.33 -6.14
C ARG A 18 3.43 -1.65 -6.83
N ASP A 19 2.46 -2.03 -7.63
CA ASP A 19 2.52 -3.24 -8.45
C ASP A 19 2.20 -2.93 -9.91
N THR A 20 2.21 -3.94 -10.77
CA THR A 20 2.04 -3.74 -12.21
C THR A 20 0.61 -3.37 -12.65
N THR A 21 -0.38 -3.38 -11.74
CA THR A 21 -1.73 -2.85 -12.01
C THR A 21 -1.83 -1.33 -11.83
N ALA A 22 -0.84 -0.69 -11.21
CA ALA A 22 -0.84 0.75 -10.94
C ALA A 22 -0.84 1.57 -12.23
N GLY A 23 -1.77 2.52 -12.34
CA GLY A 23 -1.97 3.36 -13.53
C GLY A 23 -2.82 2.70 -14.62
N LYS A 24 -3.18 1.42 -14.45
CA LYS A 24 -4.09 0.69 -15.35
C LYS A 24 -5.43 0.43 -14.67
N GLN A 25 -5.40 -0.17 -13.48
CA GLN A 25 -6.58 -0.59 -12.72
C GLN A 25 -6.61 -0.03 -11.29
N THR A 26 -5.45 0.33 -10.74
CA THR A 26 -5.29 0.87 -9.37
C THR A 26 -4.57 2.22 -9.42
N TYR A 27 -4.58 2.96 -8.30
CA TYR A 27 -4.00 4.31 -8.23
C TYR A 27 -2.53 4.35 -8.74
N PRO A 28 -2.14 5.28 -9.64
CA PRO A 28 -0.84 5.23 -10.32
C PRO A 28 0.40 5.26 -9.42
N ALA A 29 0.33 5.99 -8.30
CA ALA A 29 1.46 6.18 -7.40
C ALA A 29 1.69 4.99 -6.46
N GLY A 30 0.68 4.14 -6.25
CA GLY A 30 0.74 3.00 -5.34
C GLY A 30 -0.49 2.90 -4.43
N ARG A 31 -0.46 1.95 -3.51
CA ARG A 31 -1.52 1.71 -2.52
C ARG A 31 -0.92 1.51 -1.14
N PHE A 32 -1.77 1.69 -0.15
CA PHE A 32 -1.47 1.51 1.26
C PHE A 32 -2.02 0.17 1.72
N LEU A 33 -1.31 -0.49 2.63
CA LEU A 33 -1.74 -1.74 3.25
C LEU A 33 -1.24 -1.80 4.69
N TYR A 34 -2.13 -2.12 5.62
CA TYR A 34 -1.76 -2.45 6.99
C TYR A 34 -1.77 -3.96 7.20
N SER A 35 -0.89 -4.41 8.08
CA SER A 35 -0.87 -5.77 8.59
C SER A 35 -0.66 -5.75 10.10
N PRO A 36 -1.20 -6.72 10.85
CA PRO A 36 -0.77 -6.97 12.22
C PRO A 36 0.75 -7.19 12.32
N MET A 37 1.27 -7.01 13.55
CA MET A 37 2.66 -7.35 13.87
C MET A 37 2.98 -8.82 13.54
N PRO A 38 4.27 -9.15 13.30
CA PRO A 38 4.67 -10.50 12.95
C PRO A 38 4.25 -11.51 14.03
N LYS A 39 3.69 -12.63 13.60
CA LYS A 39 3.43 -13.80 14.45
C LYS A 39 4.40 -14.90 14.03
N ASP A 40 5.18 -15.42 14.98
CA ASP A 40 6.20 -16.45 14.73
C ASP A 40 7.19 -16.05 13.62
N GLY A 41 7.58 -14.76 13.60
CA GLY A 41 8.48 -14.19 12.58
C GLY A 41 7.87 -14.03 11.19
N ARG A 42 6.56 -14.25 11.03
CA ARG A 42 5.86 -14.15 9.75
C ARG A 42 4.81 -13.05 9.77
N VAL A 43 4.65 -12.39 8.62
CA VAL A 43 3.65 -11.36 8.38
C VAL A 43 2.75 -11.83 7.25
N VAL A 44 1.43 -11.73 7.45
CA VAL A 44 0.44 -12.04 6.41
C VAL A 44 -0.01 -10.73 5.78
N LEU A 45 0.29 -10.56 4.49
CA LEU A 45 -0.12 -9.39 3.73
C LEU A 45 -1.40 -9.72 2.95
N ASP A 46 -2.53 -9.22 3.42
CA ASP A 46 -3.82 -9.38 2.76
C ASP A 46 -4.08 -8.22 1.79
N PHE A 47 -3.69 -8.40 0.52
CA PHE A 47 -3.88 -7.38 -0.51
C PHE A 47 -5.34 -7.05 -0.82
N ASN A 48 -6.32 -7.83 -0.34
CA ASN A 48 -7.73 -7.43 -0.44
C ASN A 48 -8.05 -6.18 0.38
N LYS A 49 -7.23 -5.88 1.39
CA LYS A 49 -7.34 -4.68 2.24
C LYS A 49 -6.48 -3.52 1.74
N ALA A 50 -5.80 -3.66 0.60
CA ALA A 50 -5.03 -2.57 0.04
C ALA A 50 -5.96 -1.46 -0.45
N TYR A 51 -5.70 -0.22 -0.05
CA TYR A 51 -6.56 0.92 -0.33
C TYR A 51 -5.81 2.10 -0.98
N SER A 52 -6.56 2.98 -1.62
CA SER A 52 -6.03 4.16 -2.28
C SER A 52 -5.70 5.23 -1.25
N PRO A 53 -4.50 5.83 -1.30
CA PRO A 53 -4.12 6.86 -0.34
C PRO A 53 -4.92 8.17 -0.56
N PRO A 54 -4.97 9.10 0.41
CA PRO A 54 -5.77 10.33 0.27
C PRO A 54 -5.46 11.19 -0.97
N CYS A 55 -4.19 11.25 -1.37
CA CYS A 55 -3.75 11.91 -2.62
C CYS A 55 -4.35 11.30 -3.90
N ALA A 56 -4.96 10.11 -3.83
CA ALA A 56 -5.72 9.55 -4.93
C ALA A 56 -7.05 10.26 -5.20
N PHE A 57 -7.55 11.01 -4.22
CA PHE A 57 -8.85 11.68 -4.27
C PHE A 57 -8.74 13.21 -4.28
N THR A 58 -7.57 13.76 -3.92
CA THR A 58 -7.36 15.21 -3.85
C THR A 58 -5.91 15.58 -4.11
N SER A 59 -5.69 16.65 -4.86
CA SER A 59 -4.36 17.21 -5.13
C SER A 59 -3.74 17.92 -3.92
N PHE A 60 -4.51 18.17 -2.86
CA PHE A 60 -4.06 18.88 -1.66
C PHE A 60 -3.44 17.97 -0.60
N ALA A 61 -3.55 16.64 -0.75
CA ALA A 61 -2.96 15.69 0.18
C ALA A 61 -1.56 15.26 -0.27
N THR A 62 -0.60 15.28 0.65
CA THR A 62 0.76 14.79 0.42
C THR A 62 0.88 13.37 0.94
N CYS A 63 1.26 12.43 0.07
CA CYS A 63 1.46 11.03 0.43
C CYS A 63 2.91 10.60 0.24
N PRO A 64 3.42 9.68 1.08
CA PRO A 64 4.68 9.01 0.80
C PRO A 64 4.57 8.12 -0.44
N LEU A 65 5.67 8.05 -1.21
CA LEU A 65 5.79 7.16 -2.36
C LEU A 65 6.44 5.83 -1.96
N PRO A 66 6.09 4.72 -2.65
CA PRO A 66 6.70 3.43 -2.37
C PRO A 66 8.20 3.45 -2.72
N PRO A 67 9.09 3.00 -1.80
CA PRO A 67 10.51 2.87 -2.08
C PRO A 67 10.73 1.80 -3.16
N ARG A 68 11.93 1.78 -3.76
CA ARG A 68 12.22 0.91 -4.92
C ARG A 68 11.94 -0.57 -4.63
N GLN A 69 12.33 -1.05 -3.45
CA GLN A 69 12.13 -2.44 -3.03
C GLN A 69 10.66 -2.81 -2.76
N ASN A 70 9.76 -1.83 -2.69
CA ASN A 70 8.32 -2.05 -2.58
C ASN A 70 7.58 -1.89 -3.92
N ARG A 71 8.31 -1.89 -5.04
CA ARG A 71 7.76 -1.93 -6.38
C ARG A 71 7.81 -3.37 -6.88
N LEU A 72 6.66 -4.01 -6.88
CA LEU A 72 6.51 -5.43 -7.21
C LEU A 72 6.28 -5.60 -8.71
N GLU A 73 6.97 -6.56 -9.32
CA GLU A 73 6.84 -6.89 -10.74
C GLU A 73 5.68 -7.87 -11.03
N VAL A 74 4.80 -8.07 -10.06
CA VAL A 74 3.60 -8.92 -10.19
C VAL A 74 2.34 -8.08 -10.33
N ARG A 75 1.25 -8.69 -10.77
CA ARG A 75 -0.08 -8.07 -10.80
C ARG A 75 -0.81 -8.35 -9.49
N ILE A 76 -1.29 -7.31 -8.82
CA ILE A 76 -2.11 -7.45 -7.62
C ILE A 76 -3.49 -6.86 -7.87
N GLU A 77 -4.40 -7.72 -8.30
CA GLU A 77 -5.75 -7.33 -8.73
C GLU A 77 -6.74 -7.17 -7.56
N ALA A 78 -6.39 -7.63 -6.37
CA ALA A 78 -7.18 -7.48 -5.14
C ALA A 78 -7.07 -6.06 -4.56
N GLY A 79 -8.03 -5.64 -3.73
CA GLY A 79 -8.07 -4.33 -3.07
C GLY A 79 -8.77 -3.25 -3.89
N GLU A 80 -8.67 -1.99 -3.42
CA GLU A 80 -9.33 -0.87 -4.08
C GLU A 80 -8.79 -0.63 -5.49
N LYS A 81 -9.72 -0.34 -6.40
CA LYS A 81 -9.43 0.11 -7.76
C LYS A 81 -9.18 1.61 -7.79
N ARG A 82 -8.70 2.09 -8.92
CA ARG A 82 -8.54 3.53 -9.17
C ARG A 82 -9.89 4.23 -8.90
N PRO A 83 -9.93 5.27 -8.05
CA PRO A 83 -11.12 6.08 -7.86
C PRO A 83 -11.62 6.61 -9.20
N ALA A 84 -12.94 6.66 -9.37
CA ALA A 84 -13.54 7.41 -10.47
C ALA A 84 -13.23 8.90 -10.26
N GLU A 85 -12.93 9.58 -11.36
CA GLU A 85 -12.78 11.04 -11.39
C GLU A 85 -14.15 11.71 -11.40
#